data_AF-A0A2V3ILK3-F1
#
_entry.id   AF-A0A2V3ILK3-F1
#
_cell.length_a   1.000
_cell.length_b   1.000
_cell.length_c   1.000
_cell.angle_alpha   90.00
_cell.angle_beta   90.00
_cell.angle_gamma   90.00
#
_symmetry.space_group_name_H-M   'P 1'
#
loop_
_entity.id
_entity.type
_entity.pdbx_description
1 polymer ?
#
loop_
_entity_poly.entity_id
_entity_poly.type
_entity_poly.pdbx_seq_one_letter_code
_entity_poly.pdbx_strand_id
1 'polypeptide(L)'
;MSVDLFFPENRSRAQRLTELVDDITAMQRELKNDSDNLDAKDENMRPLLNKIMENNGFTTFDELVEKSLEVLTADEAQDLRDMLEETKQTNTQLEQTFGVFALLTLGATSAAATAKAVQLLKSGALVTASRLVIRGIARAISGSANALEEAAELFKASRRVSSILLRNFETSTKVGRVTKFVKTAGTVMSVVGFFADAIVVVLAAVEGARQKEELQRAIKENFTKRIEVALINVLGTAAVSFNGNLESILILENQIVENPALESVLRPSIDVLTVSVADSMDERFDAISYESAAETFTQLDIPRNSFTSDDPSVAEAIKKLDAEESIKFD
;
A
#
# COMPACT_ATOMS: atom_id res chain seq x y z
N MET A 1 -21.79 16.01 42.62
CA MET A 1 -20.42 15.45 42.61
C MET A 1 -20.12 15.06 41.18
N SER A 2 -19.01 15.52 40.59
CA SER A 2 -18.69 15.17 39.21
C SER A 2 -18.44 13.66 39.10
N VAL A 3 -18.87 13.06 38.00
CA VAL A 3 -18.68 11.64 37.66
C VAL A 3 -17.20 11.22 37.77
N ASP A 4 -16.29 12.17 37.54
CA ASP A 4 -14.84 12.03 37.71
C ASP A 4 -14.38 11.57 39.10
N LEU A 5 -15.15 11.84 40.16
CA LEU A 5 -14.76 11.47 41.53
C LEU A 5 -14.84 9.95 41.75
N PHE A 6 -15.79 9.29 41.09
CA PHE A 6 -16.02 7.84 41.23
C PHE A 6 -15.28 7.03 40.16
N PHE A 7 -14.90 7.66 39.04
CA PHE A 7 -14.21 7.00 37.93
C PHE A 7 -13.05 7.86 37.41
N PRO A 8 -12.02 8.14 38.24
CA PRO A 8 -10.94 9.08 37.87
C PRO A 8 -10.15 8.63 36.64
N GLU A 9 -10.03 7.31 36.42
CA GLU A 9 -9.35 6.73 35.27
C GLU A 9 -10.08 6.93 33.93
N ASN A 10 -11.37 7.29 33.93
CA ASN A 10 -12.10 7.53 32.68
C ASN A 10 -11.48 8.68 31.88
N ARG A 11 -10.85 9.65 32.55
CA ARG A 11 -10.08 10.71 31.88
C ARG A 11 -8.88 10.15 31.13
N SER A 12 -8.10 9.26 31.75
CA SER A 12 -6.95 8.61 31.13
C SER A 12 -7.37 7.69 29.98
N ARG A 13 -8.50 6.97 30.12
CA ARG A 13 -9.09 6.16 29.05
C ARG A 13 -9.54 7.01 27.86
N ALA A 14 -10.23 8.12 28.12
CA ALA A 14 -10.64 9.05 27.08
C ALA A 14 -9.43 9.64 26.35
N GLN A 15 -8.39 10.03 27.09
CA GLN A 15 -7.13 10.47 26.51
C GLN A 15 -6.49 9.38 25.64
N ARG A 16 -6.42 8.12 26.11
CA ARG A 16 -5.89 7.01 25.31
C ARG A 16 -6.68 6.82 24.02
N LEU A 17 -8.01 6.86 24.08
CA LEU A 17 -8.85 6.76 22.90
C LEU A 17 -8.54 7.88 21.89
N THR A 18 -8.41 9.13 22.37
CA THR A 18 -8.01 10.26 21.53
C THR A 18 -6.64 10.02 20.88
N GLU A 19 -5.63 9.58 21.65
CA GLU A 19 -4.30 9.26 21.13
C GLU A 19 -4.35 8.21 20.00
N LEU A 20 -5.13 7.14 20.18
CA LEU A 20 -5.30 6.10 19.15
C LEU A 20 -5.97 6.63 17.88
N VAL A 21 -7.01 7.46 18.02
CA VAL A 21 -7.72 8.06 16.89
C VAL A 21 -6.84 9.09 16.16
N ASP A 22 -6.08 9.89 16.90
CA ASP A 22 -5.16 10.88 16.34
C ASP A 22 -4.06 10.19 15.52
N ASP A 23 -3.49 9.08 16.03
CA ASP A 23 -2.50 8.29 15.30
C ASP A 23 -3.08 7.68 14.01
N ILE A 24 -4.28 7.10 14.08
CA ILE A 24 -4.97 6.56 12.89
C ILE A 24 -5.22 7.68 11.87
N THR A 25 -5.72 8.83 12.32
CA THR A 25 -6.00 9.97 11.46
C THR A 25 -4.73 10.52 10.81
N ALA A 26 -3.62 10.55 11.55
CA ALA A 26 -2.33 10.97 11.02
C ALA A 26 -1.85 10.03 9.91
N MET A 27 -1.89 8.72 10.12
CA MET A 27 -1.51 7.72 9.10
C MET A 27 -2.42 7.75 7.87
N GLN A 28 -3.72 7.99 8.06
CA GLN A 28 -4.68 8.17 6.97
C GLN A 28 -4.36 9.40 6.11
N ARG A 29 -3.97 10.52 6.74
CA ARG A 29 -3.51 11.71 6.00
C ARG A 29 -2.20 11.45 5.27
N GLU A 30 -1.28 10.71 5.89
CA GLU A 30 -0.03 10.31 5.24
C GLU A 30 -0.30 9.43 4.02
N LEU A 31 -1.20 8.44 4.12
CA LEU A 31 -1.63 7.62 2.98
C LEU A 31 -2.26 8.47 1.86
N LYS A 32 -3.02 9.52 2.20
CA LYS A 32 -3.49 10.47 1.20
C LYS A 32 -2.34 11.21 0.53
N ASN A 33 -1.36 11.71 1.29
CA ASN A 33 -0.19 12.38 0.73
C ASN A 33 0.63 11.43 -0.15
N ASP A 34 0.77 10.17 0.24
CA ASP A 34 1.43 9.12 -0.55
C ASP A 34 0.69 8.88 -1.87
N SER A 35 -0.65 8.86 -1.84
CA SER A 35 -1.47 8.82 -3.07
C SER A 35 -1.15 9.99 -3.99
N ASP A 36 -1.15 11.21 -3.47
CA ASP A 36 -0.91 12.43 -4.26
C ASP A 36 0.55 12.44 -4.81
N ASN A 37 1.52 11.97 -4.03
CA ASN A 37 2.92 11.81 -4.44
C ASN A 37 3.08 10.77 -5.56
N LEU A 38 2.36 9.65 -5.48
CA LEU A 38 2.36 8.62 -6.50
C LEU A 38 1.79 9.15 -7.83
N ASP A 39 0.72 9.95 -7.76
CA ASP A 39 0.11 10.59 -8.93
C ASP A 39 1.10 11.56 -9.60
N ALA A 40 1.75 12.43 -8.82
CA ALA A 40 2.75 13.37 -9.33
C ALA A 40 3.95 12.66 -9.99
N LYS A 41 4.39 11.52 -9.42
CA LYS A 41 5.45 10.71 -10.02
C LYS A 41 5.03 10.10 -11.35
N ASP A 42 3.79 9.62 -11.50
CA ASP A 42 3.31 9.11 -12.78
C ASP A 42 3.32 10.19 -13.86
N GLU A 43 2.91 11.41 -13.52
CA GLU A 43 2.95 12.56 -14.42
C GLU A 43 4.38 12.86 -14.89
N ASN A 44 5.37 12.78 -13.99
CA ASN A 44 6.78 12.97 -14.32
C ASN A 44 7.38 11.82 -15.14
N MET A 45 6.99 10.57 -14.85
CA MET A 45 7.51 9.39 -15.55
C MET A 45 6.98 9.31 -16.98
N ARG A 46 5.76 9.77 -17.25
CA ARG A 46 5.13 9.70 -18.59
C ARG A 46 5.99 10.27 -19.73
N PRO A 47 6.48 11.53 -19.69
CA PRO A 47 7.31 12.06 -20.77
C PRO A 47 8.64 11.32 -20.92
N LEU A 48 9.24 10.85 -19.82
CA LEU A 48 10.47 10.06 -19.85
C LEU A 48 10.24 8.72 -20.55
N LEU A 49 9.17 8.01 -20.15
CA LEU A 49 8.77 6.74 -20.73
C LEU A 49 8.50 6.87 -22.24
N ASN A 50 7.71 7.87 -22.65
CA ASN A 50 7.41 8.11 -24.07
C ASN A 50 8.68 8.32 -24.88
N LYS A 51 9.62 9.12 -24.38
CA LYS A 51 10.88 9.40 -25.07
C LYS A 51 11.77 8.16 -25.19
N ILE A 52 11.86 7.34 -24.14
CA ILE A 52 12.61 6.08 -24.19
C ILE A 52 11.95 5.09 -25.14
N MET A 53 10.61 5.02 -25.14
CA MET A 53 9.84 4.19 -26.07
C MET A 53 10.11 4.57 -27.52
N GLU A 54 10.00 5.86 -27.86
CA GLU A 54 10.29 6.38 -29.20
C GLU A 54 11.72 6.04 -29.65
N ASN A 55 12.70 6.21 -28.75
CA ASN A 55 14.10 5.86 -29.02
C ASN A 55 14.31 4.36 -29.29
N ASN A 56 13.50 3.50 -28.67
CA ASN A 56 13.51 2.05 -28.88
C ASN A 56 12.58 1.60 -30.02
N GLY A 57 12.01 2.55 -30.77
CA GLY A 57 11.16 2.25 -31.94
C GLY A 57 9.72 1.88 -31.61
N PHE A 58 9.27 2.06 -30.37
CA PHE A 58 7.88 1.84 -29.98
C PHE A 58 7.06 3.12 -30.17
N THR A 59 5.93 2.98 -30.83
CA THR A 59 5.01 4.09 -31.13
C THR A 59 3.88 4.22 -30.12
N THR A 60 3.52 3.12 -29.46
CA THR A 60 2.41 3.07 -28.51
C THR A 60 2.75 2.22 -27.29
N PHE A 61 2.04 2.48 -26.19
CA PHE A 61 2.16 1.67 -24.97
C PHE A 61 1.78 0.21 -25.21
N ASP A 62 0.72 -0.03 -25.98
CA ASP A 62 0.27 -1.39 -26.30
C ASP A 62 1.33 -2.15 -27.10
N GLU A 63 2.09 -1.48 -27.98
CA GLU A 63 3.22 -2.10 -28.70
C GLU A 63 4.34 -2.54 -27.75
N LEU A 64 4.68 -1.70 -26.76
CA LEU A 64 5.65 -2.03 -25.72
C LEU A 64 5.19 -3.22 -24.89
N VAL A 65 3.91 -3.23 -24.50
CA VAL A 65 3.31 -4.35 -23.75
C VAL A 65 3.37 -5.63 -24.57
N GLU A 66 2.87 -5.64 -25.81
CA GLU A 66 2.87 -6.85 -26.65
C GLU A 66 4.26 -7.42 -26.84
N LYS A 67 5.27 -6.56 -27.02
CA LYS A 67 6.66 -6.98 -27.10
C LYS A 67 7.16 -7.58 -25.79
N SER A 68 6.77 -7.00 -24.66
CA SER A 68 7.10 -7.55 -23.34
C SER A 68 6.46 -8.92 -23.13
N LEU A 69 5.26 -9.16 -23.68
CA LEU A 69 4.60 -10.46 -23.62
C LEU A 69 5.33 -11.54 -24.42
N GLU A 70 6.08 -11.18 -25.47
CA GLU A 70 6.86 -12.14 -26.28
C GLU A 70 8.03 -12.79 -25.51
N VAL A 71 8.53 -12.14 -24.45
CA VAL A 71 9.64 -12.66 -23.64
C VAL A 71 9.18 -13.42 -22.40
N LEU A 72 7.88 -13.50 -22.17
CA LEU A 72 7.26 -14.18 -21.04
C LEU A 72 6.75 -15.57 -21.42
N THR A 73 6.60 -16.42 -20.42
CA THR A 73 5.83 -17.66 -20.61
C THR A 73 4.35 -17.34 -20.88
N ALA A 74 3.61 -18.29 -21.44
CA ALA A 74 2.19 -18.09 -21.74
C ALA A 74 1.36 -17.70 -20.51
N ASP A 75 1.66 -18.30 -19.36
CA ASP A 75 0.96 -18.02 -18.10
C ASP A 75 1.31 -16.62 -17.56
N GLU A 76 2.60 -16.24 -17.55
CA GLU A 76 3.05 -14.90 -17.14
C GLU A 76 2.51 -13.79 -18.07
N ALA A 77 2.46 -14.06 -19.37
CA ALA A 77 1.88 -13.14 -20.35
C ALA A 77 0.37 -12.96 -20.11
N GLN A 78 -0.35 -14.04 -19.78
CA GLN A 78 -1.76 -13.94 -19.45
C GLN A 78 -1.98 -13.14 -18.16
N ASP A 79 -1.16 -13.35 -17.14
CA ASP A 79 -1.23 -12.57 -15.89
C ASP A 79 -1.00 -11.08 -16.12
N LEU A 80 -0.01 -10.73 -16.94
CA LEU A 80 0.24 -9.33 -17.26
C LEU A 80 -0.96 -8.71 -17.99
N ARG A 81 -1.57 -9.43 -18.93
CA ARG A 81 -2.79 -8.98 -19.61
C ARG A 81 -3.94 -8.79 -18.62
N ASP A 82 -4.16 -9.75 -17.74
CA ASP A 82 -5.23 -9.69 -16.72
C ASP A 82 -5.00 -8.48 -15.79
N MET A 83 -3.76 -8.23 -15.35
CA MET A 83 -3.44 -7.07 -14.51
C MET A 83 -3.67 -5.73 -15.23
N LEU A 84 -3.26 -5.63 -16.48
CA LEU A 84 -3.48 -4.44 -17.30
C LEU A 84 -4.97 -4.17 -17.50
N GLU A 85 -5.76 -5.21 -17.76
CA GLU A 85 -7.22 -5.08 -17.92
C GLU A 85 -7.88 -4.60 -16.62
N GLU A 86 -7.53 -5.20 -15.48
CA GLU A 86 -8.07 -4.79 -14.18
C GLU A 86 -7.70 -3.34 -13.82
N THR A 87 -6.50 -2.89 -14.19
CA THR A 87 -6.11 -1.49 -13.94
C THR A 87 -6.76 -0.51 -14.90
N LYS A 88 -6.96 -0.85 -16.18
CA LYS A 88 -7.72 -0.02 -17.14
C LYS A 88 -9.14 0.26 -16.64
N GLN A 89 -9.79 -0.72 -16.01
CA GLN A 89 -11.14 -0.57 -15.47
C GLN A 89 -11.25 0.42 -14.30
N THR A 90 -10.15 0.73 -13.61
CA THR A 90 -10.19 1.61 -12.41
C THR A 90 -10.00 3.10 -12.70
N ASN A 91 -9.77 3.52 -13.96
CA ASN A 91 -9.46 4.91 -14.35
C ASN A 91 -8.29 5.54 -13.55
N THR A 92 -7.35 4.70 -13.12
CA THR A 92 -6.26 5.10 -12.22
C THR A 92 -5.01 5.56 -12.95
N GLN A 93 -4.98 5.51 -14.28
CA GLN A 93 -3.78 5.82 -15.08
C GLN A 93 -2.52 5.02 -14.63
N LEU A 94 -2.67 3.82 -14.06
CA LEU A 94 -1.51 3.01 -13.62
C LEU A 94 -0.67 2.46 -14.79
N GLU A 95 -1.10 2.71 -16.03
CA GLU A 95 -0.41 2.36 -17.27
C GLU A 95 1.05 2.79 -17.25
N GLN A 96 1.39 3.99 -16.74
CA GLN A 96 2.79 4.46 -16.73
C GLN A 96 3.69 3.52 -15.93
N THR A 97 3.25 3.09 -14.74
CA THR A 97 4.01 2.16 -13.89
C THR A 97 4.21 0.84 -14.61
N PHE A 98 3.15 0.28 -15.22
CA PHE A 98 3.27 -0.93 -16.03
C PHE A 98 4.19 -0.75 -17.23
N GLY A 99 4.22 0.44 -17.83
CA GLY A 99 5.13 0.76 -18.94
C GLY A 99 6.58 0.71 -18.54
N VAL A 100 6.92 1.23 -17.35
CA VAL A 100 8.28 1.09 -16.83
C VAL A 100 8.62 -0.38 -16.64
N PHE A 101 7.72 -1.18 -16.07
CA PHE A 101 7.97 -2.61 -15.90
C PHE A 101 8.10 -3.36 -17.22
N ALA A 102 7.26 -3.07 -18.20
CA ALA A 102 7.31 -3.63 -19.54
C ALA A 102 8.67 -3.31 -20.22
N LEU A 103 9.05 -2.02 -20.17
CA LEU A 103 10.33 -1.52 -20.68
C LEU A 103 11.55 -2.17 -20.01
N LEU A 104 11.51 -2.32 -18.67
CA LEU A 104 12.53 -3.06 -17.93
C LEU A 104 12.55 -4.54 -18.38
N THR A 105 11.40 -5.22 -18.38
CA THR A 105 11.26 -6.65 -18.74
C THR A 105 11.86 -6.98 -20.10
N LEU A 106 11.68 -6.09 -21.09
CA LEU A 106 12.26 -6.21 -22.42
C LEU A 106 13.78 -6.07 -22.50
N GLY A 107 14.44 -5.70 -21.40
CA GLY A 107 15.87 -5.40 -21.38
C GLY A 107 16.24 -4.15 -22.17
N ALA A 108 15.26 -3.33 -22.56
CA ALA A 108 15.47 -2.08 -23.30
C ALA A 108 16.24 -1.03 -22.49
N THR A 109 16.46 -1.30 -21.21
CA THR A 109 17.13 -0.44 -20.23
C THR A 109 18.26 -1.15 -19.49
N SER A 110 18.15 -2.45 -19.24
CA SER A 110 19.23 -3.21 -18.60
C SER A 110 19.20 -4.67 -18.97
N ALA A 111 20.37 -5.25 -19.23
CA ALA A 111 20.51 -6.70 -19.40
C ALA A 111 20.14 -7.45 -18.10
N ALA A 112 20.36 -6.81 -16.95
CA ALA A 112 19.94 -7.33 -15.66
C ALA A 112 18.41 -7.48 -15.54
N ALA A 113 17.64 -6.60 -16.18
CA ALA A 113 16.18 -6.68 -16.14
C ALA A 113 15.64 -7.93 -16.83
N THR A 114 16.22 -8.35 -17.97
CA THR A 114 15.79 -9.58 -18.65
C THR A 114 15.97 -10.81 -17.76
N ALA A 115 17.08 -10.89 -17.01
CA ALA A 115 17.31 -11.97 -16.05
C ALA A 115 16.35 -11.94 -14.85
N LYS A 116 15.72 -10.79 -14.60
CA LYS A 116 14.83 -10.51 -13.47
C LYS A 116 13.39 -10.23 -13.90
N ALA A 117 13.03 -10.48 -15.16
CA ALA A 117 11.74 -10.18 -15.77
C ALA A 117 10.55 -10.63 -14.90
N VAL A 118 10.55 -11.90 -14.51
CA VAL A 118 9.51 -12.50 -13.65
C VAL A 118 9.39 -11.79 -12.31
N GLN A 119 10.53 -11.47 -11.68
CA GLN A 119 10.58 -10.82 -10.37
C GLN A 119 10.14 -9.35 -10.46
N LEU A 120 10.46 -8.67 -11.56
CA LEU A 120 9.98 -7.32 -11.86
C LEU A 120 8.46 -7.30 -12.06
N LEU A 121 7.89 -8.29 -12.77
CA LEU A 121 6.44 -8.41 -12.91
C LEU A 121 5.74 -8.65 -11.57
N LYS A 122 6.27 -9.55 -10.74
CA LYS A 122 5.80 -9.75 -9.36
C LYS A 122 5.81 -8.45 -8.58
N SER A 123 6.94 -7.74 -8.61
CA SER A 123 7.11 -6.46 -7.94
C SER A 123 6.10 -5.43 -8.45
N GLY A 124 5.87 -5.38 -9.77
CA GLY A 124 4.91 -4.45 -10.37
C GLY A 124 3.46 -4.71 -10.01
N ALA A 125 3.09 -5.98 -9.89
CA ALA A 125 1.78 -6.37 -9.39
C ALA A 125 1.59 -5.96 -7.92
N LEU A 126 2.61 -6.17 -7.06
CA LEU A 126 2.60 -5.77 -5.65
C LEU A 126 2.47 -4.25 -5.49
N VAL A 127 3.27 -3.49 -6.24
CA VAL A 127 3.17 -2.02 -6.30
C VAL A 127 1.76 -1.63 -6.69
N THR A 128 1.25 -2.17 -7.80
CA THR A 128 -0.06 -1.83 -8.34
C THR A 128 -1.17 -2.09 -7.33
N ALA A 129 -1.20 -3.28 -6.71
CA ALA A 129 -2.17 -3.61 -5.68
C ALA A 129 -2.10 -2.64 -4.49
N SER A 130 -0.89 -2.28 -4.06
CA SER A 130 -0.67 -1.32 -2.97
C SER A 130 -1.14 0.08 -3.33
N ARG A 131 -0.83 0.54 -4.54
CA ARG A 131 -1.29 1.84 -5.05
C ARG A 131 -2.80 1.94 -5.12
N LEU A 132 -3.48 0.88 -5.58
CA LEU A 132 -4.93 0.81 -5.61
C LEU A 132 -5.52 0.91 -4.19
N VAL A 133 -4.92 0.24 -3.20
CA VAL A 133 -5.31 0.36 -1.79
C VAL A 133 -5.13 1.78 -1.27
N ILE A 134 -3.95 2.38 -1.46
CA ILE A 134 -3.63 3.74 -0.98
C ILE A 134 -4.60 4.76 -1.59
N ARG A 135 -4.85 4.68 -2.91
CA ARG A 135 -5.82 5.52 -3.60
C ARG A 135 -7.24 5.28 -3.10
N GLY A 136 -7.62 4.03 -2.85
CA GLY A 136 -8.92 3.69 -2.25
C GLY A 136 -9.11 4.40 -0.91
N ILE A 137 -8.10 4.36 -0.04
CA ILE A 137 -8.12 5.06 1.25
C ILE A 137 -8.19 6.59 1.06
N ALA A 138 -7.35 7.15 0.18
CA ALA A 138 -7.35 8.58 -0.10
C ALA A 138 -8.72 9.06 -0.64
N ARG A 139 -9.38 8.25 -1.47
CA ARG A 139 -10.74 8.49 -1.97
C ARG A 139 -11.76 8.43 -0.85
N ALA A 140 -11.73 7.39 -0.02
CA ALA A 140 -12.63 7.25 1.13
C ALA A 140 -12.55 8.45 2.09
N ILE A 141 -11.35 8.96 2.35
CA ILE A 141 -11.12 10.11 3.24
C ILE A 141 -11.57 11.43 2.60
N SER A 142 -11.65 11.52 1.27
CA SER A 142 -12.01 12.77 0.57
C SER A 142 -13.43 13.26 0.85
N GLY A 143 -14.33 12.39 1.32
CA GLY A 143 -15.69 12.76 1.69
C GLY A 143 -16.61 13.13 0.52
N SER A 144 -16.25 12.79 -0.73
CA SER A 144 -17.14 12.98 -1.89
C SER A 144 -18.40 12.09 -1.78
N ALA A 145 -19.48 12.45 -2.46
CA ALA A 145 -20.76 11.72 -2.40
C ALA A 145 -20.63 10.23 -2.77
N ASN A 146 -19.67 9.89 -3.64
CA ASN A 146 -19.40 8.53 -4.10
C ASN A 146 -18.06 7.98 -3.59
N ALA A 147 -17.42 8.64 -2.61
CA ALA A 147 -16.08 8.32 -2.14
C ALA A 147 -15.91 6.85 -1.74
N LEU A 148 -16.91 6.30 -1.03
CA LEU A 148 -16.88 4.90 -0.58
C LEU A 148 -17.08 3.91 -1.73
N GLU A 149 -17.90 4.24 -2.72
CA GLU A 149 -18.11 3.40 -3.91
C GLU A 149 -16.85 3.38 -4.79
N GLU A 150 -16.28 4.55 -5.06
CA GLU A 150 -15.00 4.69 -5.79
C GLU A 150 -13.89 3.92 -5.07
N ALA A 151 -13.80 4.07 -3.74
CA ALA A 151 -12.84 3.34 -2.93
C ALA A 151 -13.06 1.83 -3.00
N ALA A 152 -14.31 1.35 -2.92
CA ALA A 152 -14.64 -0.07 -3.00
C ALA A 152 -14.21 -0.70 -4.33
N GLU A 153 -14.43 -0.03 -5.46
CA GLU A 153 -13.97 -0.52 -6.77
C GLU A 153 -12.43 -0.57 -6.86
N LEU A 154 -11.72 0.37 -6.25
CA LEU A 154 -10.25 0.34 -6.16
C LEU A 154 -9.75 -0.86 -5.32
N PHE A 155 -10.37 -1.16 -4.18
CA PHE A 155 -10.00 -2.34 -3.39
C PHE A 155 -10.30 -3.66 -4.10
N LYS A 156 -11.43 -3.71 -4.82
CA LYS A 156 -11.81 -4.87 -5.62
C LYS A 156 -10.81 -5.12 -6.74
N ALA A 157 -10.38 -4.07 -7.44
CA ALA A 157 -9.31 -4.19 -8.43
C ALA A 157 -7.98 -4.61 -7.78
N SER A 158 -7.62 -4.03 -6.63
CA SER A 158 -6.43 -4.45 -5.87
C SER A 158 -6.47 -5.94 -5.52
N ARG A 159 -7.64 -6.45 -5.12
CA ARG A 159 -7.86 -7.87 -4.81
C ARG A 159 -7.68 -8.75 -6.03
N ARG A 160 -8.17 -8.32 -7.19
CA ARG A 160 -8.03 -9.05 -8.45
C ARG A 160 -6.57 -9.09 -8.91
N VAL A 161 -5.87 -7.94 -8.91
CA VAL A 161 -4.42 -7.87 -9.17
C VAL A 161 -3.64 -8.78 -8.21
N SER A 162 -3.99 -8.74 -6.92
CA SER A 162 -3.36 -9.60 -5.92
C SER A 162 -3.69 -11.07 -6.13
N SER A 163 -4.90 -11.41 -6.60
CA SER A 163 -5.27 -12.79 -6.89
C SER A 163 -4.51 -13.38 -8.07
N ILE A 164 -4.17 -12.55 -9.05
CA ILE A 164 -3.33 -12.94 -10.19
C ILE A 164 -1.96 -13.35 -9.68
N LEU A 165 -1.38 -12.57 -8.74
CA LEU A 165 -0.13 -12.93 -8.08
C LEU A 165 -0.18 -14.32 -7.43
N LEU A 166 -1.33 -14.73 -6.87
CA LEU A 166 -1.44 -16.01 -6.16
C LEU A 166 -1.49 -17.22 -7.09
N ARG A 167 -1.89 -17.05 -8.36
CA ARG A 167 -2.15 -18.18 -9.28
C ARG A 167 -0.88 -18.80 -9.82
N ASN A 168 0.05 -17.97 -10.30
CA ASN A 168 1.16 -18.45 -11.11
C ASN A 168 2.54 -18.21 -10.49
N PHE A 169 2.61 -17.36 -9.47
CA PHE A 169 3.81 -17.24 -8.66
C PHE A 169 3.77 -18.27 -7.53
N GLU A 170 3.86 -19.56 -7.90
CA GLU A 170 4.17 -20.64 -6.96
C GLU A 170 5.43 -20.24 -6.19
N THR A 171 5.29 -19.80 -4.94
CA THR A 171 6.12 -20.19 -3.79
C THR A 171 5.97 -19.22 -2.62
N SER A 172 5.90 -19.83 -1.43
CA SER A 172 6.19 -19.27 -0.11
C SER A 172 5.10 -18.41 0.56
N THR A 173 5.23 -18.32 1.89
CA THR A 173 4.42 -17.59 2.89
C THR A 173 4.04 -16.14 2.55
N LYS A 174 4.57 -15.60 1.44
CA LYS A 174 4.47 -14.23 0.95
C LYS A 174 3.14 -13.93 0.27
N VAL A 175 2.66 -14.88 -0.53
CA VAL A 175 1.35 -14.88 -1.22
C VAL A 175 0.18 -14.71 -0.22
N GLY A 176 0.29 -15.36 0.93
CA GLY A 176 -0.66 -15.18 2.03
C GLY A 176 -0.73 -13.72 2.49
N ARG A 177 0.39 -13.02 2.61
CA ARG A 177 0.46 -11.66 3.16
C ARG A 177 -0.07 -10.58 2.23
N VAL A 178 0.08 -10.73 0.91
CA VAL A 178 -0.53 -9.82 -0.07
C VAL A 178 -2.06 -9.92 0.00
N THR A 179 -2.56 -11.14 0.14
CA THR A 179 -3.99 -11.40 0.34
C THR A 179 -4.48 -10.81 1.66
N LYS A 180 -3.68 -10.96 2.74
CA LYS A 180 -3.93 -10.30 4.03
C LYS A 180 -4.05 -8.80 3.84
N PHE A 181 -3.05 -8.17 3.21
CA PHE A 181 -3.01 -6.73 2.98
C PHE A 181 -4.28 -6.19 2.30
N VAL A 182 -4.70 -6.78 1.17
CA VAL A 182 -5.91 -6.28 0.49
C VAL A 182 -7.16 -6.50 1.34
N LYS A 183 -7.22 -7.60 2.09
CA LYS A 183 -8.33 -7.87 3.01
C LYS A 183 -8.36 -6.85 4.16
N THR A 184 -7.22 -6.58 4.79
CA THR A 184 -7.04 -5.57 5.84
C THR A 184 -7.47 -4.19 5.35
N ALA A 185 -7.11 -3.81 4.13
CA ALA A 185 -7.53 -2.55 3.53
C ALA A 185 -9.06 -2.43 3.37
N GLY A 186 -9.72 -3.53 3.01
CA GLY A 186 -11.19 -3.63 3.01
C GLY A 186 -11.83 -3.49 4.39
N THR A 187 -11.18 -3.98 5.46
CA THR A 187 -11.63 -3.77 6.84
C THR A 187 -11.49 -2.30 7.24
N VAL A 188 -10.35 -1.67 6.93
CA VAL A 188 -10.06 -0.27 7.26
C VAL A 188 -11.06 0.70 6.59
N MET A 189 -11.61 0.37 5.44
CA MET A 189 -12.69 1.14 4.80
C MET A 189 -13.94 1.33 5.66
N SER A 190 -14.33 0.30 6.43
CA SER A 190 -15.49 0.38 7.31
C SER A 190 -15.33 1.41 8.44
N VAL A 191 -14.11 1.92 8.60
CA VAL A 191 -13.66 2.69 9.74
C VAL A 191 -13.47 4.18 9.41
N VAL A 192 -13.14 4.53 8.17
CA VAL A 192 -12.80 5.91 7.74
C VAL A 192 -13.91 6.93 8.05
N GLY A 193 -15.17 6.50 8.21
CA GLY A 193 -16.29 7.37 8.60
C GLY A 193 -16.63 7.43 10.10
N PHE A 194 -16.09 6.54 10.95
CA PHE A 194 -16.68 6.28 12.28
C PHE A 194 -16.03 7.05 13.45
N PHE A 195 -14.79 7.55 13.31
CA PHE A 195 -14.01 7.99 14.47
C PHE A 195 -14.36 9.37 15.03
N ALA A 196 -14.74 10.32 14.18
CA ALA A 196 -15.12 11.66 14.64
C ALA A 196 -16.40 11.60 15.52
N ASP A 197 -17.38 10.79 15.13
CA ASP A 197 -18.64 10.66 15.87
C ASP A 197 -18.48 9.80 17.13
N ALA A 198 -17.63 8.77 17.11
CA ALA A 198 -17.45 7.87 18.26
C ALA A 198 -16.87 8.58 19.50
N ILE A 199 -15.88 9.47 19.33
CA ILE A 199 -15.31 10.24 20.46
C ILE A 199 -16.35 11.19 21.05
N VAL A 200 -17.07 11.92 20.21
CA VAL A 200 -18.08 12.90 20.65
C VAL A 200 -19.22 12.21 21.38
N VAL A 201 -19.70 11.06 20.88
CA VAL A 201 -20.79 10.30 21.50
C VAL A 201 -20.36 9.70 22.86
N VAL A 202 -19.16 9.13 22.97
CA VAL A 202 -18.66 8.54 24.23
C VAL A 202 -18.39 9.61 25.30
N LEU A 203 -17.96 10.80 24.89
CA LEU A 203 -17.73 11.92 25.82
C LEU A 203 -19.03 12.62 26.25
N ALA A 204 -20.08 12.62 25.42
CA ALA A 204 -21.29 13.39 25.67
C ALA A 204 -22.42 12.64 26.41
N ALA A 205 -22.44 11.29 26.44
CA ALA A 205 -23.70 10.58 26.65
C ALA A 205 -23.90 9.74 27.94
N VAL A 206 -22.95 9.60 28.89
CA VAL A 206 -23.01 8.43 29.80
C VAL A 206 -22.64 8.64 31.29
N GLU A 207 -23.41 7.98 32.18
CA GLU A 207 -23.12 7.76 33.61
C GLU A 207 -21.86 6.89 33.83
N GLY A 208 -20.96 7.28 34.75
CA GLY A 208 -19.55 6.87 34.75
C GLY A 208 -19.18 5.37 34.59
N ALA A 209 -19.99 4.43 35.08
CA ALA A 209 -19.71 3.00 34.92
C ALA A 209 -19.88 2.52 33.48
N ARG A 210 -20.96 2.93 32.81
CA ARG A 210 -21.20 2.58 31.40
C ARG A 210 -20.20 3.30 30.48
N GLN A 211 -19.76 4.50 30.86
CA GLN A 211 -18.70 5.22 30.15
C GLN A 211 -17.39 4.42 30.17
N LYS A 212 -17.03 3.82 31.30
CA LYS A 212 -15.83 2.97 31.41
C LYS A 212 -15.88 1.81 30.42
N GLU A 213 -16.98 1.07 30.37
CA GLU A 213 -17.14 -0.08 29.48
C GLU A 213 -17.07 0.32 28.00
N GLU A 214 -17.74 1.43 27.65
CA GLU A 214 -17.71 1.97 26.29
C GLU A 214 -16.32 2.43 25.89
N LEU A 215 -15.59 3.13 26.77
CA LEU A 215 -14.21 3.53 26.56
C LEU A 215 -13.26 2.34 26.40
N GLN A 216 -13.37 1.32 27.27
CA GLN A 216 -12.53 0.12 27.19
C GLN A 216 -12.77 -0.64 25.88
N ARG A 217 -14.03 -0.75 25.45
CA ARG A 217 -14.39 -1.36 24.15
C ARG A 217 -13.80 -0.55 22.99
N ALA A 218 -13.96 0.77 23.02
CA ALA A 218 -13.44 1.66 21.99
C ALA A 218 -11.91 1.62 21.91
N ILE A 219 -11.21 1.61 23.05
CA ILE A 219 -9.74 1.46 23.11
C ILE A 219 -9.30 0.15 22.42
N LYS A 220 -9.90 -0.99 22.78
CA LYS A 220 -9.55 -2.29 22.18
C LYS A 220 -9.77 -2.32 20.67
N GLU A 221 -10.88 -1.76 20.22
CA GLU A 221 -11.21 -1.68 18.80
C GLU A 221 -10.24 -0.76 18.06
N ASN A 222 -9.98 0.45 18.58
CA ASN A 222 -9.07 1.43 17.97
C ASN A 222 -7.62 0.95 17.98
N PHE A 223 -7.18 0.25 19.03
CA PHE A 223 -5.85 -0.32 19.10
C PHE A 223 -5.61 -1.32 17.97
N THR A 224 -6.58 -2.20 17.72
CA THR A 224 -6.53 -3.16 16.61
C THR A 224 -6.47 -2.45 15.26
N LYS A 225 -7.33 -1.44 15.06
CA LYS A 225 -7.38 -0.65 13.83
C LYS A 225 -6.11 0.17 13.58
N ARG A 226 -5.45 0.67 14.63
CA ARG A 226 -4.15 1.34 14.53
C ARG A 226 -3.11 0.42 13.91
N ILE A 227 -3.08 -0.85 14.30
CA ILE A 227 -2.18 -1.86 13.71
C ILE A 227 -2.50 -2.08 12.22
N GLU A 228 -3.78 -2.21 11.86
CA GLU A 228 -4.20 -2.38 10.46
C GLU A 228 -3.83 -1.19 9.56
N VAL A 229 -4.16 0.03 10.00
CA VAL A 229 -3.87 1.26 9.24
C VAL A 229 -2.35 1.45 9.11
N ALA A 230 -1.60 1.10 10.14
CA ALA A 230 -0.15 1.15 10.08
C ALA A 230 0.47 0.16 9.12
N LEU A 231 -0.04 -1.08 9.06
CA LEU A 231 0.39 -2.05 8.07
C LEU A 231 0.24 -1.46 6.66
N ILE A 232 -0.89 -0.81 6.39
CA ILE A 232 -1.17 -0.19 5.10
C ILE A 232 -0.27 1.02 4.86
N ASN A 233 -0.01 1.84 5.88
CA ASN A 233 0.90 2.98 5.81
C ASN A 233 2.33 2.56 5.43
N VAL A 234 2.88 1.53 6.08
CA VAL A 234 4.22 0.99 5.74
C VAL A 234 4.26 0.48 4.30
N LEU A 235 3.19 -0.16 3.82
CA LEU A 235 3.07 -0.60 2.42
C LEU A 235 2.96 0.58 1.46
N GLY A 236 2.27 1.65 1.88
CA GLY A 236 2.19 2.90 1.14
C GLY A 236 3.54 3.54 0.91
N THR A 237 4.31 3.68 2.00
CA THR A 237 5.68 4.18 1.95
C THR A 237 6.58 3.30 1.08
N ALA A 238 6.43 1.97 1.15
CA ALA A 238 7.18 1.05 0.28
C ALA A 238 6.86 1.27 -1.20
N ALA A 239 5.58 1.44 -1.56
CA ALA A 239 5.16 1.73 -2.93
C ALA A 239 5.68 3.08 -3.44
N VAL A 240 5.65 4.13 -2.62
CA VAL A 240 6.23 5.45 -2.96
C VAL A 240 7.73 5.36 -3.19
N SER A 241 8.46 4.69 -2.29
CA SER A 241 9.90 4.47 -2.42
C SER A 241 10.24 3.72 -3.70
N PHE A 242 9.46 2.69 -4.03
CA PHE A 242 9.64 1.91 -5.24
C PHE A 242 9.43 2.76 -6.50
N ASN A 243 8.37 3.58 -6.53
CA ASN A 243 8.08 4.46 -7.66
C ASN A 243 9.20 5.50 -7.86
N GLY A 244 9.81 5.98 -6.77
CA GLY A 244 11.00 6.84 -6.85
C GLY A 244 12.22 6.17 -7.48
N ASN A 245 12.42 4.87 -7.25
CA ASN A 245 13.48 4.11 -7.91
C ASN A 245 13.20 3.91 -9.40
N LEU A 246 11.95 3.63 -9.78
CA LEU A 246 11.53 3.54 -11.19
C LEU A 246 11.76 4.87 -11.92
N GLU A 247 11.33 5.98 -11.34
CA GLU A 247 11.56 7.32 -11.88
C GLU A 247 13.05 7.61 -12.06
N SER A 248 13.89 7.21 -11.08
CA SER A 248 15.34 7.37 -11.16
C SER A 248 15.94 6.57 -12.32
N ILE A 249 15.49 5.33 -12.56
CA ILE A 249 15.92 4.53 -13.72
C ILE A 249 15.56 5.25 -15.01
N LEU A 250 14.32 5.73 -15.15
CA LEU A 250 13.89 6.46 -16.35
C LEU A 250 14.69 7.74 -16.60
N ILE A 251 15.03 8.48 -15.54
CA ILE A 251 15.87 9.69 -15.66
C ILE A 251 17.24 9.33 -16.22
N LEU A 252 17.88 8.29 -15.68
CA LEU A 252 19.21 7.85 -16.15
C LEU A 252 19.15 7.33 -17.60
N GLU A 253 18.11 6.57 -17.95
CA GLU A 253 17.89 6.13 -19.34
C GLU A 253 17.69 7.31 -20.28
N ASN A 254 16.87 8.27 -19.90
CA ASN A 254 16.65 9.46 -20.71
C ASN A 254 17.96 10.25 -20.92
N GLN A 255 18.86 10.28 -19.94
CA GLN A 255 20.19 10.87 -20.12
C GLN A 255 21.05 10.11 -21.14
N ILE A 256 20.92 8.78 -21.23
CA ILE A 256 21.58 7.97 -22.27
C ILE A 256 20.96 8.27 -23.64
N VAL A 257 19.62 8.37 -23.74
CA VAL A 257 18.92 8.74 -24.98
C VAL A 257 19.38 10.12 -25.48
N GLU A 258 19.55 11.09 -24.58
CA GLU A 258 20.02 12.43 -24.91
C GLU A 258 21.52 12.50 -25.25
N ASN A 259 22.32 11.64 -24.61
CA ASN A 259 23.76 11.59 -24.80
C ASN A 259 24.27 10.14 -24.75
N PRO A 260 24.31 9.45 -25.90
CA PRO A 260 24.74 8.04 -25.97
C PRO A 260 26.16 7.79 -25.43
N ALA A 261 27.02 8.80 -25.38
CA ALA A 261 28.36 8.66 -24.78
C ALA A 261 28.32 8.34 -23.28
N LEU A 262 27.21 8.64 -22.59
CA LEU A 262 27.03 8.35 -21.17
C LEU A 262 26.68 6.88 -20.89
N GLU A 263 26.36 6.07 -21.90
CA GLU A 263 25.90 4.70 -21.70
C GLU A 263 26.88 3.88 -20.85
N SER A 264 28.17 3.90 -21.20
CA SER A 264 29.21 3.17 -20.46
C SER A 264 29.37 3.59 -18.99
N VAL A 265 28.93 4.81 -18.64
CA VAL A 265 29.02 5.39 -17.30
C VAL A 265 27.75 5.11 -16.50
N LEU A 266 26.58 5.24 -17.13
CA LEU A 266 25.30 5.18 -16.44
C LEU A 266 24.69 3.78 -16.40
N ARG A 267 24.96 2.91 -17.39
CA ARG A 267 24.39 1.56 -17.46
C ARG A 267 24.65 0.72 -16.19
N PRO A 268 25.85 0.71 -15.60
CA PRO A 268 26.07 -0.04 -14.35
C PRO A 268 25.19 0.43 -13.19
N SER A 269 24.92 1.74 -13.10
CA SER A 269 24.04 2.31 -12.07
C SER A 269 22.59 1.90 -12.32
N ILE A 270 22.17 1.89 -13.59
CA ILE A 270 20.83 1.43 -13.99
C ILE A 270 20.67 -0.05 -13.65
N ASP A 271 21.64 -0.89 -14.02
CA ASP A 271 21.63 -2.33 -13.70
C ASP A 271 21.49 -2.57 -12.18
N VAL A 272 22.27 -1.85 -11.36
CA VAL A 272 22.21 -1.94 -9.90
C VAL A 272 20.84 -1.50 -9.37
N LEU A 273 20.28 -0.40 -9.89
CA LEU A 273 18.96 0.06 -9.49
C LEU A 273 17.87 -0.93 -9.92
N THR A 274 17.91 -1.47 -11.13
CA THR A 274 16.97 -2.48 -11.62
C THR A 274 17.01 -3.73 -10.72
N VAL A 275 18.21 -4.25 -10.41
CA VAL A 275 18.34 -5.42 -9.53
C VAL A 275 17.82 -5.10 -8.13
N SER A 276 18.16 -3.94 -7.59
CA SER A 276 17.64 -3.47 -6.30
C SER A 276 16.12 -3.36 -6.30
N VAL A 277 15.52 -2.84 -7.37
CA VAL A 277 14.07 -2.76 -7.56
C VAL A 277 13.44 -4.16 -7.58
N ALA A 278 14.00 -5.10 -8.35
CA ALA A 278 13.51 -6.47 -8.40
C ALA A 278 13.63 -7.18 -7.03
N ASP A 279 14.76 -7.04 -6.34
CA ASP A 279 15.06 -7.78 -5.11
C ASP A 279 14.42 -7.16 -3.86
N SER A 280 14.46 -5.83 -3.73
CA SER A 280 14.02 -5.15 -2.51
C SER A 280 12.52 -5.23 -2.26
N MET A 281 11.70 -5.44 -3.31
CA MET A 281 10.25 -5.45 -3.12
C MET A 281 9.79 -6.70 -2.38
N ASP A 282 10.29 -7.87 -2.79
CA ASP A 282 10.01 -9.12 -2.10
C ASP A 282 10.50 -9.04 -0.65
N GLU A 283 11.74 -8.56 -0.42
CA GLU A 283 12.30 -8.43 0.93
C GLU A 283 11.51 -7.46 1.82
N ARG A 284 11.09 -6.31 1.27
CA ARG A 284 10.31 -5.32 2.03
C ARG A 284 8.92 -5.85 2.36
N PHE A 285 8.22 -6.45 1.41
CA PHE A 285 6.91 -7.04 1.66
C PHE A 285 7.00 -8.22 2.64
N ASP A 286 8.11 -8.96 2.64
CA ASP A 286 8.38 -10.03 3.61
C ASP A 286 8.72 -9.52 5.01
N ALA A 287 9.30 -8.33 5.13
CA ALA A 287 9.53 -7.69 6.41
C ALA A 287 8.24 -7.12 7.01
N ILE A 288 7.26 -6.80 6.16
CA ILE A 288 6.00 -6.20 6.57
C ILE A 288 5.07 -7.26 7.19
N SER A 289 4.68 -7.00 8.44
CA SER A 289 3.84 -7.85 9.28
C SER A 289 3.07 -6.99 10.29
N TYR A 290 2.03 -7.55 10.92
CA TYR A 290 1.36 -6.85 12.02
C TYR A 290 2.29 -6.65 13.22
N GLU A 291 3.24 -7.56 13.43
CA GLU A 291 4.28 -7.44 14.45
C GLU A 291 5.14 -6.20 14.20
N SER A 292 5.72 -6.07 13.00
CA SER A 292 6.55 -4.90 12.65
C SER A 292 5.75 -3.60 12.70
N ALA A 293 4.47 -3.64 12.29
CA ALA A 293 3.58 -2.49 12.39
C ALA A 293 3.33 -2.12 13.86
N ALA A 294 3.00 -3.08 14.72
CA ALA A 294 2.73 -2.86 16.14
C ALA A 294 3.97 -2.37 16.91
N GLU A 295 5.17 -2.89 16.60
CA GLU A 295 6.43 -2.48 17.23
C GLU A 295 6.65 -0.96 17.11
N THR A 296 6.38 -0.40 15.93
CA THR A 296 6.53 1.04 15.66
C THR A 296 5.72 1.90 16.65
N PHE A 297 4.52 1.46 17.03
CA PHE A 297 3.64 2.22 17.93
C PHE A 297 3.90 1.98 19.40
N THR A 298 4.29 0.77 19.78
CA THR A 298 4.70 0.50 21.17
C THR A 298 5.85 1.42 21.58
N GLN A 299 6.74 1.75 20.63
CA GLN A 299 7.83 2.71 20.84
C GLN A 299 7.35 4.16 20.94
N LEU A 300 6.23 4.53 20.29
CA LEU A 300 5.63 5.88 20.39
C LEU A 300 4.85 6.07 21.71
N ASP A 301 4.26 5.01 22.25
CA ASP A 301 3.45 5.07 23.47
C ASP A 301 4.32 5.27 24.74
N ILE A 302 5.56 4.77 24.74
CA ILE A 302 6.53 4.93 25.85
C ILE A 302 6.82 6.41 26.18
N PRO A 303 7.32 7.24 25.23
CA PRO A 303 7.63 8.64 25.53
C PRO A 303 6.38 9.49 25.80
N ARG A 304 5.20 9.08 25.34
CA ARG A 304 3.91 9.75 25.61
C ARG A 304 3.37 9.46 27.01
N ASN A 305 3.90 8.43 27.69
CA ASN A 305 3.35 7.92 28.95
C ASN A 305 1.84 7.60 28.80
N SER A 306 1.48 6.98 27.68
CA SER A 306 0.10 6.64 27.32
C SER A 306 -0.53 5.68 28.34
N PHE A 307 -1.84 5.81 28.54
CA PHE A 307 -2.60 4.89 29.39
C PHE A 307 -2.88 3.58 28.64
N THR A 308 -2.01 2.57 28.81
CA THR A 308 -2.06 1.32 28.03
C THR A 308 -2.69 0.14 28.78
N SER A 309 -3.16 0.33 30.02
CA SER A 309 -3.63 -0.80 30.85
C SER A 309 -4.88 -1.51 30.32
N ASP A 310 -5.66 -0.84 29.46
CA ASP A 310 -6.85 -1.42 28.81
C ASP A 310 -6.60 -1.84 27.36
N ASP A 311 -5.39 -1.59 26.84
CA ASP A 311 -5.01 -2.06 25.52
C ASP A 311 -4.96 -3.60 25.54
N PRO A 312 -5.41 -4.28 24.46
CA PRO A 312 -5.12 -5.69 24.31
C PRO A 312 -3.60 -5.88 24.19
N SER A 313 -3.10 -7.05 24.56
CA SER A 313 -1.71 -7.35 24.21
C SER A 313 -1.53 -7.37 22.69
N VAL A 314 -0.35 -7.01 22.19
CA VAL A 314 -0.05 -7.05 20.76
C VAL A 314 -0.34 -8.45 20.19
N ALA A 315 0.04 -9.51 20.91
CA ALA A 315 -0.23 -10.89 20.51
C ALA A 315 -1.73 -11.21 20.42
N GLU A 316 -2.57 -10.70 21.33
CA GLU A 316 -4.03 -10.88 21.26
C GLU A 316 -4.64 -10.11 20.09
N ALA A 317 -4.18 -8.88 19.84
CA ALA A 317 -4.64 -8.07 18.72
C ALA A 317 -4.29 -8.75 17.38
N ILE A 318 -3.05 -9.23 17.22
CA ILE A 318 -2.60 -9.94 16.02
C ILE A 318 -3.38 -11.25 15.84
N LYS A 319 -3.54 -12.04 16.90
CA LYS A 319 -4.34 -13.27 16.83
C LYS A 319 -5.78 -13.00 16.40
N LYS A 320 -6.38 -11.89 16.85
CA LYS A 320 -7.71 -11.48 16.43
C LYS A 320 -7.75 -11.12 14.95
N LEU A 321 -6.79 -10.33 14.48
CA LEU A 321 -6.65 -9.96 13.06
C LEU A 321 -6.49 -11.20 12.18
N ASP A 322 -5.61 -12.13 12.55
CA ASP A 322 -5.42 -13.41 11.86
C ASP A 322 -6.69 -14.30 11.86
N ALA A 323 -7.54 -14.20 12.90
CA ALA A 323 -8.78 -14.95 12.97
C ALA A 323 -9.87 -14.36 12.07
N GLU A 324 -10.02 -13.03 12.05
CA GLU A 324 -10.94 -12.31 11.14
C GLU A 324 -10.54 -12.51 9.67
N GLU A 325 -9.25 -12.74 9.42
CA GLU A 325 -8.70 -13.13 8.12
C GLU A 325 -9.18 -14.51 7.61
N SER A 326 -9.58 -15.44 8.47
CA SER A 326 -10.04 -16.78 8.05
C SER A 326 -11.47 -16.82 7.49
N ILE A 327 -12.24 -15.75 7.65
CA ILE A 327 -13.63 -15.65 7.15
C ILE A 327 -13.59 -15.51 5.61
N LYS A 328 -14.12 -16.52 4.92
CA LYS A 328 -14.26 -16.54 3.45
C LYS A 328 -15.30 -15.51 3.03
N PHE A 329 -14.91 -14.64 2.11
CA PHE A 329 -15.83 -13.79 1.37
C PHE A 329 -16.12 -14.50 0.06
N ASP A 330 -17.21 -15.27 0.07
CA ASP A 330 -17.81 -15.89 -1.11
C ASP A 330 -18.26 -14.83 -2.13
#